data_AF-A0A151RP26-F1
#
_entry.id   AF-A0A151RP26-F1
#
_cell.length_a   1.000
_cell.length_b   1.000
_cell.length_c   1.000
_cell.angle_alpha   90.00
_cell.angle_beta   90.00
_cell.angle_gamma   90.00
#
_symmetry.space_group_name_H-M   'P 1'
#
loop_
_entity.id
_entity.type
_entity.pdbx_description
1 polymer ?
#
loop_
_entity_poly.entity_id
_entity_poly.type
_entity_poly.pdbx_seq_one_letter_code
_entity_poly.pdbx_strand_id
1 'polypeptide(L)' 'MIKTPYIGSEKVVVGNDNYLSIHNASTSKLKNPSNNIVFTLNKRLHVHDITKNLLTVAKFAKENSCFFEFHSIDYFVKS' A
#
# COMPACT_ATOMS: atom_id res chain seq x y z
N MET A 1 2.96 -4.81 -14.45
CA MET A 1 3.44 -4.35 -13.13
C MET A 1 4.81 -3.73 -13.35
N ILE A 2 5.00 -2.45 -13.08
CA ILE A 2 6.32 -1.79 -13.21
C ILE A 2 6.93 -1.74 -11.82
N LYS A 3 8.09 -2.37 -11.64
CA LYS A 3 8.90 -2.30 -10.42
C LYS A 3 10.03 -1.32 -10.68
N THR A 4 10.12 -0.30 -9.83
CA THR A 4 11.25 0.63 -9.83
C THR A 4 12.07 0.40 -8.56
N PRO A 5 13.40 0.32 -8.63
CA PRO A 5 14.24 0.26 -7.45
C PRO A 5 13.90 1.40 -6.48
N TYR A 6 13.84 1.11 -5.19
CA TYR A 6 13.64 2.16 -4.20
C TYR A 6 14.96 2.89 -3.97
N ILE A 7 14.98 4.22 -4.13
CA ILE A 7 16.19 5.07 -4.05
C ILE A 7 16.26 5.81 -2.69
N GLY A 8 15.24 5.66 -1.83
CA GLY A 8 15.24 6.30 -0.51
C GLY A 8 16.12 5.57 0.51
N SER A 9 16.47 6.27 1.58
CA SER A 9 17.19 5.71 2.72
C SER A 9 16.27 5.19 3.83
N GLU A 10 14.95 5.32 3.66
CA GLU A 10 13.99 4.90 4.68
C GLU A 10 14.00 3.38 4.83
N LYS A 11 13.76 2.94 6.07
CA LYS A 11 13.60 1.54 6.44
C LYS A 11 12.28 1.36 7.14
N VAL A 12 11.73 0.15 7.07
CA VAL A 12 10.55 -0.20 7.85
C VAL A 12 10.99 -0.49 9.28
N VAL A 13 10.48 0.29 10.23
CA VAL A 13 10.64 0.01 11.66
C VAL A 13 9.59 -1.00 12.06
N VAL A 14 10.03 -2.11 12.66
CA VAL A 14 9.16 -3.15 13.21
C VAL A 14 9.12 -2.98 14.72
N GLY A 15 7.96 -3.22 15.36
CA GLY A 15 7.78 -3.05 16.82
C GLY A 15 8.59 -4.00 17.72
N ASN A 16 9.54 -4.74 17.14
CA ASN A 16 10.53 -5.58 17.82
C ASN A 16 11.95 -5.00 17.65
N ASP A 17 12.06 -3.69 17.46
CA ASP A 17 13.30 -2.92 17.28
C ASP A 17 14.15 -3.29 16.05
N ASN A 18 13.59 -4.07 15.11
CA ASN A 18 14.26 -4.39 13.85
C ASN A 18 13.91 -3.41 12.73
N TYR A 19 14.82 -3.32 11.75
CA TYR A 19 14.68 -2.48 10.57
C TYR A 19 14.75 -3.33 9.30
N LEU A 20 13.76 -3.19 8.42
CA LEU A 20 13.71 -3.94 7.17
C LEU A 20 13.93 -3.02 5.97
N SER A 21 14.75 -3.49 5.03
CA SER A 21 15.13 -2.73 3.85
C SER A 21 14.01 -2.70 2.82
N ILE A 22 13.74 -1.52 2.27
CA ILE A 22 12.82 -1.37 1.14
C ILE A 22 13.62 -1.60 -0.14
N HIS A 23 13.25 -2.62 -0.91
CA HIS A 23 14.00 -2.96 -2.12
C HIS A 23 13.43 -2.28 -3.36
N ASN A 24 12.10 -2.29 -3.51
CA ASN A 24 11.43 -1.79 -4.71
C ASN A 24 10.17 -1.01 -4.35
N ALA A 25 9.81 -0.05 -5.19
CA ALA A 25 8.49 0.53 -5.25
C ALA A 25 7.76 0.00 -6.50
N SER A 26 6.45 -0.24 -6.39
CA SER A 26 5.63 -0.63 -7.53
C SER A 26 4.29 0.09 -7.56
N THR A 27 3.76 0.27 -8.76
CA THR A 27 2.41 0.80 -8.98
C THR A 27 1.51 -0.27 -9.60
N SER A 28 0.28 -0.38 -9.10
CA SER A 28 -0.73 -1.34 -9.56
C SER A 28 -2.12 -0.73 -9.53
N LYS A 29 -3.04 -1.22 -10.36
CA LYS A 29 -4.44 -0.81 -10.36
C LYS A 29 -5.28 -1.97 -9.82
N LEU A 30 -6.12 -1.70 -8.83
CA LEU A 30 -7.16 -2.58 -8.34
C LEU A 30 -8.46 -2.18 -9.02
N LYS A 31 -8.96 -3.03 -9.90
CA LYS A 31 -10.28 -2.85 -10.51
C LYS A 31 -11.27 -3.66 -9.71
N ASN A 32 -12.38 -3.04 -9.33
CA ASN A 32 -13.51 -3.81 -8.84
C ASN A 32 -14.23 -4.43 -10.06
N PRO A 33 -14.48 -5.75 -10.09
CA PRO A 33 -15.27 -6.36 -11.16
C PRO A 33 -16.74 -5.97 -11.13
N SER A 34 -17.29 -5.63 -9.95
CA SER A 34 -18.72 -5.39 -9.76
C SER A 34 -19.15 -3.94 -9.98
N ASN A 35 -18.21 -2.99 -9.98
CA ASN A 35 -18.46 -1.61 -10.35
C ASN A 35 -17.24 -1.05 -11.10
N ASN A 36 -17.41 -0.08 -12.00
CA ASN A 36 -16.31 0.47 -12.81
C ASN A 36 -15.30 1.32 -12.00
N ILE A 37 -15.25 1.17 -10.68
CA ILE A 37 -14.31 1.86 -9.80
C ILE A 37 -12.93 1.21 -9.93
N VAL A 38 -11.93 2.07 -10.14
CA VAL A 38 -10.53 1.66 -10.26
C VAL A 38 -9.71 2.40 -9.21
N PHE A 39 -9.17 1.67 -8.27
CA PHE A 39 -8.22 2.20 -7.30
C PHE A 39 -6.80 2.05 -7.82
N THR A 40 -6.01 3.12 -7.75
CA THR A 40 -4.59 3.13 -8.06
C THR A 40 -3.79 2.98 -6.76
N LEU A 41 -3.04 1.89 -6.66
CA LEU A 41 -2.02 1.70 -5.63
C LEU A 41 -0.70 2.27 -6.15
N ASN A 42 -0.35 3.49 -5.74
CA ASN A 42 0.95 4.08 -6.05
C ASN A 42 1.94 3.81 -4.92
N LYS A 43 3.18 3.44 -5.30
CA LYS A 43 4.32 3.28 -4.37
C LYS A 43 4.12 2.21 -3.29
N ARG A 44 3.70 1.02 -3.70
CA ARG A 44 3.75 -0.17 -2.84
C ARG A 44 5.21 -0.51 -2.54
N LEU A 45 5.61 -0.41 -1.28
CA LEU A 45 6.98 -0.68 -0.82
C LEU A 45 7.15 -2.20 -0.67
N HIS A 46 8.04 -2.77 -1.47
CA HIS A 46 8.38 -4.18 -1.47
C HIS A 46 9.56 -4.42 -0.55
N VAL A 47 9.31 -5.14 0.53
CA VAL A 47 10.28 -5.57 1.53
C VAL A 47 10.33 -7.08 1.48
N HIS A 48 11.48 -7.69 1.21
CA HIS A 48 11.57 -9.16 1.04
C HIS A 48 11.23 -9.90 2.34
N ASP A 49 11.54 -9.29 3.48
CA ASP A 49 11.36 -9.87 4.81
C ASP A 49 9.93 -9.68 5.38
N ILE A 50 9.02 -9.03 4.63
CA ILE A 50 7.60 -8.94 4.99
C ILE A 50 6.77 -9.52 3.85
N THR A 51 5.95 -10.54 4.15
CA THR A 51 5.01 -11.14 3.20
C THR A 51 3.84 -10.23 2.82
N LYS A 52 3.70 -9.08 3.51
CA LYS A 52 2.67 -8.06 3.33
C LYS A 52 3.32 -6.77 2.85
N ASN A 53 2.63 -6.10 1.93
CA ASN A 53 3.14 -4.87 1.36
C ASN A 53 2.64 -3.69 2.16
N LEU A 54 3.51 -2.72 2.35
CA LEU A 54 3.14 -1.52 3.07
C LEU A 54 2.48 -0.54 2.12
N LEU A 55 1.27 -0.15 2.49
CA LEU A 55 0.46 0.86 1.82
C LEU A 55 0.26 2.02 2.78
N THR A 56 0.57 3.23 2.33
CA THR A 56 0.22 4.44 3.08
C THR A 56 -1.27 4.72 2.91
N VAL A 57 -2.07 4.42 3.93
CA VAL A 57 -3.55 4.57 3.93
C VAL A 57 -3.98 5.99 3.56
N ALA A 58 -3.40 7.01 4.21
CA ALA A 58 -3.74 8.42 3.95
C ALA A 58 -3.44 8.85 2.51
N LYS A 59 -2.30 8.40 1.96
CA LYS A 59 -1.92 8.70 0.59
C LYS A 59 -2.85 8.02 -0.41
N PHE A 60 -3.17 6.75 -0.18
CA PHE A 60 -4.10 6.00 -1.01
C PHE A 60 -5.49 6.66 -1.01
N ALA A 61 -5.99 7.03 0.17
CA ALA A 61 -7.27 7.73 0.34
C ALA A 61 -7.31 9.02 -0.50
N LYS A 62 -6.26 9.85 -0.36
CA LYS A 62 -6.12 11.12 -1.10
C LYS A 62 -6.04 10.92 -2.62
N GLU A 63 -5.26 9.95 -3.08
CA GLU A 63 -5.04 9.73 -4.53
C GLU A 63 -6.22 9.07 -5.23
N ASN A 64 -7.10 8.41 -4.49
CA ASN A 64 -8.26 7.71 -5.02
C ASN A 64 -9.59 8.36 -4.66
N SER A 65 -9.57 9.52 -4.00
CA SER A 65 -10.76 10.20 -3.49
C SER A 65 -11.66 9.25 -2.69
N CYS A 66 -11.07 8.42 -1.84
CA CYS A 66 -11.76 7.38 -1.09
C CYS A 66 -11.45 7.47 0.41
N PHE A 67 -12.21 6.77 1.23
CA PHE A 67 -11.97 6.66 2.67
C PHE A 67 -12.02 5.20 3.12
N PHE A 68 -11.42 4.97 4.30
CA PHE A 68 -11.39 3.67 4.96
C PHE A 68 -12.33 3.70 6.14
N GLU A 69 -13.15 2.67 6.26
CA GLU A 69 -14.01 2.44 7.41
C GLU A 69 -13.53 1.17 8.12
N PHE A 70 -13.36 1.25 9.43
CA PHE A 70 -12.92 0.14 10.27
C PHE A 70 -13.97 -0.13 11.33
N HIS A 71 -14.43 -1.37 11.42
CA HIS A 71 -15.29 -1.85 12.50
C HIS A 71 -14.60 -2.97 13.27
N SER A 72 -15.27 -3.50 14.29
CA SER A 72 -14.72 -4.55 15.15
C SER A 72 -14.45 -5.87 14.42
N ILE A 73 -15.19 -6.17 13.34
CA ILE A 73 -15.12 -7.45 12.61
C ILE A 73 -14.77 -7.33 11.13
N ASP A 74 -14.91 -6.14 10.56
CA ASP A 74 -14.71 -5.91 9.13
C ASP A 74 -14.16 -4.51 8.85
N TYR A 75 -13.80 -4.30 7.58
CA TYR A 75 -13.26 -3.05 7.08
C TYR A 75 -13.65 -2.87 5.62
N PHE A 76 -13.82 -1.61 5.22
CA PHE A 76 -14.26 -1.25 3.88
C PHE A 76 -13.42 -0.11 3.30
N VAL A 77 -13.29 -0.10 1.97
CA VAL A 77 -12.80 1.04 1.20
C VAL A 77 -13.96 1.54 0.35
N LYS A 78 -14.33 2.81 0.53
CA LYS A 78 -15.49 3.42 -0.12
C LYS A 78 -15.05 4.70 -0.84
N SER A 79 -15.58 4.92 -2.04
CA SER A 79 -15.34 6.11 -2.86
C SER A 79 -16.63 6.87 -3.08
#